data_AF-A0A2E8S1L6-F1
#
_entry.id   AF-A0A2E8S1L6-F1
#
_cell.length_a   1.000
_cell.length_b   1.000
_cell.length_c   1.000
_cell.angle_alpha   90.00
_cell.angle_beta   90.00
_cell.angle_gamma   90.00
#
_symmetry.space_group_name_H-M   'P 1'
#
loop_
_entity.id
_entity.type
_entity.pdbx_description
1 polymer ?
#
loop_
_entity_poly.entity_id
_entity_poly.type
_entity_poly.pdbx_seq_one_letter_code
_entity_poly.pdbx_strand_id
1 'polypeptide(L)'
;MIGHHDSTQRQSVSRAWTILFLVLFGFACAPAESDGPIPNPFLEGKRDSWDWVNDPDRFARFLDEELEYNAFALPKTGVARKKAWPASYWPTYEDSTNHRWEGEGTLSPLEKYDLVFNGWTPSSDFMDLVPYEPRCDAVFDTAYYDAIGPAARWMSEKRGNWEARDGIDSDEDGSIDECVDRDGIESWWGLCHAWAPAAMLEPEPLYPVTVSGITFHPSDIKALLITKYDRTHSMVIGGRCRAEQVERDENGRILDPNCRDTNAGSFHVVITNFLGRFQVPIGEDRTYDRQVWNQPVHSYEIEYLEEVDEKQAISLLIVDPSTVPEYPFNKEAVRWAEVVVSVQYVTESTPSYIPLNDQHEKYLRTDRYHYVLELDADGKVIGGEWIDADATSSFGHFSHQPDFLWIPKGRASENLTTPHGTVDPRVNPHVNYMRVKELLEKSLIPPQ
;
A
#
# COMPACT_ATOMS: atom_id res chain seq x y z
N MET A 1 -11.64 73.72 2.46
CA MET A 1 -12.39 72.86 1.52
C MET A 1 -11.38 72.18 0.60
N ILE A 2 -11.28 70.85 0.73
CA ILE A 2 -11.13 69.83 -0.33
C ILE A 2 -10.20 70.25 -1.50
N GLY A 3 -8.98 69.74 -1.71
CA GLY A 3 -8.41 68.43 -1.40
C GLY A 3 -8.34 67.58 -2.68
N HIS A 4 -7.15 67.44 -3.27
CA HIS A 4 -6.65 66.23 -3.98
C HIS A 4 -5.24 66.52 -4.51
N HIS A 5 -4.23 65.93 -3.85
CA HIS A 5 -2.91 65.77 -4.42
C HIS A 5 -2.60 64.27 -4.45
N ASP A 6 -2.33 63.83 -5.67
CA ASP A 6 -2.02 62.48 -6.09
C ASP A 6 -0.65 62.04 -5.53
N SER A 7 -0.60 60.87 -4.88
CA SER A 7 0.66 60.19 -4.60
C SER A 7 0.43 58.67 -4.60
N THR A 8 0.94 58.05 -5.66
CA THR A 8 1.11 56.61 -5.85
C THR A 8 1.80 55.96 -4.65
N GLN A 9 1.09 55.07 -3.95
CA GLN A 9 1.67 54.11 -3.00
C GLN A 9 1.34 52.69 -3.44
N ARG A 10 2.39 51.93 -3.75
CA ARG A 10 2.33 50.48 -4.00
C ARG A 10 1.84 49.78 -2.73
N GLN A 11 0.74 49.04 -2.82
CA GLN A 11 0.39 48.02 -1.84
C GLN A 11 1.25 46.77 -2.11
N SER A 12 2.09 46.39 -1.16
CA SER A 12 2.75 45.09 -1.15
C SER A 12 1.76 44.05 -0.63
N VAL A 13 1.37 43.11 -1.49
CA VAL A 13 0.64 41.91 -1.09
C VAL A 13 1.65 40.83 -0.70
N SER A 14 1.42 40.30 0.50
CA SER A 14 2.00 39.11 1.14
C SER A 14 2.29 37.93 0.20
N ARG A 15 3.42 37.25 0.44
CA ARG A 15 3.55 35.80 0.26
C ARG A 15 4.37 35.22 1.41
N ALA A 16 3.68 34.70 2.43
CA ALA A 16 4.25 33.72 3.33
C ALA A 16 4.54 32.45 2.54
N TRP A 17 5.78 31.98 2.57
CA TRP A 17 6.20 30.73 1.95
C TRP A 17 5.88 29.60 2.92
N THR A 18 4.79 28.87 2.69
CA THR A 18 4.57 27.57 3.33
C THR A 18 5.46 26.56 2.60
N ILE A 19 6.52 26.11 3.25
CA ILE A 19 7.39 25.03 2.74
C ILE A 19 6.63 23.71 2.94
N LEU A 20 6.11 23.16 1.85
CA LEU A 20 5.51 21.83 1.82
C LEU A 20 6.66 20.79 1.82
N PHE A 21 6.87 20.11 2.95
CA PHE A 21 7.82 19.00 3.02
C PHE A 21 7.25 17.78 2.28
N LEU A 22 7.89 17.42 1.17
CA LEU A 22 7.69 16.16 0.45
C LEU A 22 8.37 15.04 1.24
N VAL A 23 7.59 14.23 1.95
CA VAL A 23 8.10 12.99 2.54
C VAL A 23 7.94 11.86 1.52
N LEU A 24 9.05 11.23 1.17
CA LEU A 24 9.12 10.01 0.39
C LEU A 24 9.25 8.84 1.36
N PHE A 25 8.18 8.08 1.54
CA PHE A 25 8.26 6.81 2.24
C PHE A 25 8.36 5.69 1.21
N GLY A 26 9.32 4.78 1.38
CA GLY A 26 9.37 3.50 0.68
C GLY A 26 8.51 2.48 1.42
N PHE A 27 7.37 2.11 0.85
CA PHE A 27 6.42 1.12 1.40
C PHE A 27 6.65 -0.27 0.81
N ALA A 28 7.89 -0.59 0.45
CA ALA A 28 8.18 -1.80 -0.31
C ALA A 28 7.81 -3.07 0.48
N CYS A 29 7.20 -4.04 -0.20
CA CYS A 29 7.13 -5.44 0.21
C CYS A 29 8.55 -6.05 0.11
N ALA A 30 9.51 -5.53 0.87
CA ALA A 30 10.93 -5.89 0.82
C ALA A 30 11.57 -5.49 2.16
N PRO A 31 12.82 -5.88 2.49
CA PRO A 31 13.45 -5.40 3.70
C PRO A 31 13.57 -3.87 3.62
N ALA A 32 13.62 -3.20 4.77
CA ALA A 32 14.01 -1.81 4.78
C ALA A 32 15.45 -1.74 4.25
N GLU A 33 15.64 -1.34 2.97
CA GLU A 33 16.93 -0.84 2.51
C GLU A 33 17.42 0.15 3.59
N SER A 34 18.71 0.08 3.94
CA SER A 34 19.29 0.96 4.96
C SER A 34 19.19 2.42 4.51
N ASP A 35 18.03 3.03 4.77
CA ASP A 35 17.86 4.47 4.79
C ASP A 35 18.80 4.94 5.90
N GLY A 36 20.03 5.31 5.52
CA GLY A 36 21.01 5.90 6.44
C GLY A 36 20.30 6.97 7.26
N PRO A 37 20.64 7.13 8.55
CA PRO A 37 19.77 7.70 9.55
C PRO A 37 19.21 9.05 9.09
N ILE A 38 17.98 9.02 8.57
CA ILE A 38 17.23 10.23 8.30
C ILE A 38 16.91 10.75 9.69
N PRO A 39 17.38 11.95 10.08
CA PRO A 39 17.01 12.50 11.37
C PRO A 39 15.49 12.71 11.32
N ASN A 40 14.72 11.83 11.97
CA ASN A 40 13.31 12.03 12.19
C ASN A 40 13.17 13.08 13.29
N PRO A 41 12.76 14.33 12.98
CA PRO A 41 12.58 15.35 14.01
C PRO A 41 11.34 15.11 14.88
N PHE A 42 10.56 14.06 14.61
CA PHE A 42 9.24 13.80 15.18
C PHE A 42 9.16 12.37 15.75
N LEU A 43 10.13 12.02 16.60
CA LEU A 43 10.10 10.85 17.50
C LEU A 43 9.06 11.03 18.61
N GLU A 44 7.80 11.22 18.25
CA GLU A 44 6.68 11.05 19.18
C GLU A 44 5.70 10.11 18.50
N GLY A 45 5.80 8.81 18.83
CA GLY A 45 4.70 7.86 18.59
C GLY A 45 3.42 8.32 19.29
N LYS A 46 2.28 7.70 18.94
CA LYS A 46 0.92 8.06 19.38
C LYS A 46 0.87 8.78 20.73
N ARG A 47 0.46 10.05 20.72
CA ARG A 47 -0.28 10.60 21.86
C ARG A 47 -1.69 10.05 21.75
N ASP A 48 -2.37 9.81 22.86
CA ASP A 48 -3.70 9.16 22.86
C ASP A 48 -4.81 9.98 22.14
N SER A 49 -4.46 11.11 21.51
CA SER A 49 -5.25 12.01 20.66
C SER A 49 -4.61 12.16 19.27
N TRP A 50 -5.34 12.71 18.29
CA TRP A 50 -4.77 12.94 16.95
C TRP A 50 -3.51 13.81 16.99
N ASP A 51 -2.45 13.28 16.38
CA ASP A 51 -1.24 14.03 16.05
C ASP A 51 -1.18 14.33 14.55
N TRP A 52 -0.12 15.01 14.12
CA TRP A 52 0.08 15.31 12.70
C TRP A 52 0.22 14.05 11.82
N VAL A 53 0.75 12.94 12.36
CA VAL A 53 0.91 11.69 11.60
C VAL A 53 -0.45 11.05 11.35
N ASN A 54 -1.39 11.22 12.28
CA ASN A 54 -2.73 10.66 12.27
C ASN A 54 -3.83 11.61 11.77
N ASP A 55 -3.56 12.88 11.52
CA ASP A 55 -4.55 13.88 11.09
C ASP A 55 -5.23 13.51 9.75
N PRO A 56 -6.54 13.18 9.74
CA PRO A 56 -7.29 12.85 8.53
C PRO A 56 -7.32 13.98 7.48
N ASP A 57 -7.22 15.24 7.92
CA ASP A 57 -7.26 16.40 7.00
C ASP A 57 -6.08 16.40 6.02
N ARG A 58 -4.99 15.68 6.33
CA ARG A 58 -3.89 15.51 5.38
C ARG A 58 -4.33 14.86 4.08
N PHE A 59 -5.30 13.96 4.14
CA PHE A 59 -5.88 13.32 2.96
C PHE A 59 -6.89 14.23 2.26
N ALA A 60 -7.72 14.93 3.03
CA ALA A 60 -8.75 15.85 2.54
C ALA A 60 -8.17 16.98 1.68
N ARG A 61 -7.10 17.62 2.16
CA ARG A 61 -6.41 18.73 1.47
C ARG A 61 -5.90 18.34 0.08
N PHE A 62 -5.64 17.06 -0.16
CA PHE A 62 -5.20 16.58 -1.47
C PHE A 62 -6.37 16.33 -2.43
N LEU A 63 -7.51 15.88 -1.91
CA LEU A 63 -8.71 15.69 -2.73
C LEU A 63 -9.45 17.00 -3.04
N ASP A 64 -9.08 18.11 -2.38
CA ASP A 64 -9.83 19.37 -2.41
C ASP A 64 -11.28 19.17 -1.89
N GLU A 65 -11.41 18.31 -0.87
CA GLU A 65 -12.68 17.92 -0.26
C GLU A 65 -12.68 18.25 1.25
N GLU A 66 -13.86 18.44 1.83
CA GLU A 66 -14.04 18.60 3.28
C GLU A 66 -14.54 17.29 3.92
N LEU A 67 -13.83 16.81 4.94
CA LEU A 67 -14.25 15.62 5.69
C LEU A 67 -15.41 15.93 6.62
N GLU A 68 -16.31 14.96 6.73
CA GLU A 68 -17.33 14.92 7.77
C GLU A 68 -16.72 14.20 8.97
N TYR A 69 -16.92 14.79 10.15
CA TYR A 69 -16.36 14.32 11.40
C TYR A 69 -17.43 13.85 12.37
N ASN A 70 -18.70 14.23 12.19
CA ASN A 70 -19.76 13.77 13.05
C ASN A 70 -20.03 12.26 12.83
N ALA A 71 -19.72 11.45 13.85
CA ALA A 71 -19.81 9.98 13.78
C ALA A 71 -21.19 9.48 13.32
N PHE A 72 -22.25 10.22 13.68
CA PHE A 72 -23.63 9.83 13.40
C PHE A 72 -24.18 10.40 12.09
N ALA A 73 -23.44 11.31 11.44
CA ALA A 73 -23.76 11.83 10.10
C ALA A 73 -23.03 11.06 8.97
N LEU A 74 -21.97 10.34 9.31
CA LEU A 74 -21.18 9.57 8.36
C LEU A 74 -21.97 8.37 7.78
N PRO A 75 -21.78 8.03 6.50
CA PRO A 75 -22.44 6.87 5.91
C PRO A 75 -22.05 5.57 6.64
N LYS A 76 -23.02 4.69 6.87
CA LYS A 76 -22.76 3.38 7.50
C LYS A 76 -22.18 2.34 6.55
N THR A 77 -22.26 2.57 5.25
CA THR A 77 -21.67 1.70 4.23
C THR A 77 -21.01 2.55 3.17
N GLY A 78 -20.00 1.99 2.52
CA GLY A 78 -19.30 2.64 1.42
C GLY A 78 -18.55 1.64 0.57
N VAL A 79 -18.38 1.98 -0.71
CA VAL A 79 -17.68 1.15 -1.68
C VAL A 79 -16.91 2.04 -2.64
N ALA A 80 -15.66 1.65 -2.93
CA ALA A 80 -14.87 2.30 -3.95
C ALA A 80 -15.57 2.18 -5.30
N ARG A 81 -15.75 3.30 -6.00
CA ARG A 81 -16.44 3.34 -7.30
C ARG A 81 -15.77 2.44 -8.33
N LYS A 82 -14.44 2.38 -8.29
CA LYS A 82 -13.65 1.50 -9.14
C LYS A 82 -13.21 0.27 -8.34
N LYS A 83 -13.50 -0.90 -8.88
CA LYS A 83 -12.95 -2.17 -8.39
C LYS A 83 -11.46 -2.21 -8.70
N ALA A 84 -10.62 -2.30 -7.67
CA ALA A 84 -9.21 -2.59 -7.83
C ALA A 84 -9.07 -4.05 -8.30
N TRP A 85 -8.31 -4.29 -9.36
CA TRP A 85 -8.22 -5.63 -9.93
C TRP A 85 -7.28 -6.54 -9.11
N PRO A 86 -7.66 -7.81 -8.86
CA PRO A 86 -6.77 -8.82 -8.29
C PRO A 86 -5.57 -9.10 -9.21
N ALA A 87 -4.40 -9.33 -8.63
CA ALA A 87 -3.21 -9.76 -9.34
C ALA A 87 -2.19 -10.45 -8.42
N SER A 88 -1.16 -11.04 -9.00
CA SER A 88 0.01 -11.47 -8.23
C SER A 88 0.74 -10.24 -7.68
N TYR A 89 1.27 -10.37 -6.48
CA TYR A 89 2.26 -9.44 -5.96
C TYR A 89 3.65 -9.64 -6.60
N TRP A 90 3.80 -10.57 -7.56
CA TRP A 90 5.05 -10.87 -8.28
C TRP A 90 6.22 -11.07 -7.32
N PRO A 91 6.25 -12.22 -6.63
CA PRO A 91 7.19 -12.45 -5.54
C PRO A 91 8.64 -12.29 -6.00
N THR A 92 9.47 -11.68 -5.16
CA THR A 92 10.90 -11.51 -5.40
C THR A 92 11.57 -12.86 -5.68
N TYR A 93 11.20 -13.89 -4.91
CA TYR A 93 11.77 -15.23 -5.03
C TYR A 93 11.46 -15.93 -6.38
N GLU A 94 10.43 -15.50 -7.10
CA GLU A 94 10.07 -15.98 -8.45
C GLU A 94 10.69 -15.10 -9.57
N ASP A 95 11.68 -14.27 -9.23
CA ASP A 95 12.27 -13.26 -10.11
C ASP A 95 11.27 -12.14 -10.52
N SER A 96 10.27 -11.88 -9.66
CA SER A 96 9.29 -10.83 -9.84
C SER A 96 8.58 -10.92 -11.20
N THR A 97 8.43 -9.82 -11.93
CA THR A 97 7.77 -9.79 -13.25
C THR A 97 8.56 -10.47 -14.39
N ASN A 98 9.70 -11.11 -14.09
CA ASN A 98 10.35 -12.06 -14.99
C ASN A 98 9.79 -13.49 -14.87
N HIS A 99 8.92 -13.78 -13.91
CA HIS A 99 8.32 -15.11 -13.80
C HIS A 99 7.56 -15.46 -15.09
N ARG A 100 7.98 -16.57 -15.73
CA ARG A 100 7.33 -17.17 -16.91
C ARG A 100 6.03 -17.89 -16.52
N TRP A 101 5.04 -17.11 -16.10
CA TRP A 101 3.77 -17.62 -15.55
C TRP A 101 2.94 -18.47 -16.52
N GLU A 102 3.16 -18.35 -17.83
CA GLU A 102 2.54 -19.19 -18.87
C GLU A 102 3.27 -20.54 -19.08
N GLY A 103 4.37 -20.75 -18.36
CA GLY A 103 5.26 -21.90 -18.44
C GLY A 103 6.57 -21.58 -19.17
N GLU A 104 7.58 -22.42 -18.93
CA GLU A 104 8.97 -22.24 -19.40
C GLU A 104 9.13 -22.07 -20.93
N GLY A 105 8.19 -22.60 -21.71
CA GLY A 105 8.18 -22.46 -23.18
C GLY A 105 7.69 -21.09 -23.67
N THR A 106 7.36 -20.17 -22.77
CA THR A 106 6.82 -18.84 -23.10
C THR A 106 7.65 -17.77 -22.41
N LEU A 107 7.96 -16.70 -23.15
CA LEU A 107 8.64 -15.53 -22.60
C LEU A 107 7.83 -14.89 -21.46
N SER A 108 8.53 -14.39 -20.45
CA SER A 108 7.97 -13.63 -19.34
C SER A 108 7.42 -12.26 -19.80
N PRO A 109 6.63 -11.56 -18.97
CA PRO A 109 6.14 -10.22 -19.29
C PRO A 109 7.25 -9.24 -19.72
N LEU A 110 8.39 -9.23 -19.02
CA LEU A 110 9.51 -8.34 -19.32
C LEU A 110 10.35 -8.80 -20.51
N GLU A 111 10.51 -10.10 -20.72
CA GLU A 111 11.17 -10.62 -21.92
C GLU A 111 10.37 -10.28 -23.18
N LYS A 112 9.03 -10.42 -23.14
CA LYS A 112 8.14 -9.96 -24.22
C LYS A 112 8.29 -8.45 -24.45
N TYR A 113 8.37 -7.67 -23.38
CA TYR A 113 8.56 -6.22 -23.47
C TYR A 113 9.90 -5.87 -24.12
N ASP A 114 10.99 -6.51 -23.69
CA ASP A 114 12.33 -6.26 -24.22
C ASP A 114 12.42 -6.59 -25.71
N LEU A 115 11.84 -7.72 -26.13
CA LEU A 115 11.79 -8.16 -27.52
C LEU A 115 11.05 -7.14 -28.41
N VAL A 116 9.93 -6.59 -27.94
CA VAL A 116 9.08 -5.69 -28.72
C VAL A 116 9.56 -4.25 -28.69
N PHE A 117 10.04 -3.77 -27.54
CA PHE A 117 10.21 -2.33 -27.28
C PHE A 117 11.67 -1.91 -27.05
N ASN A 118 12.53 -2.81 -26.60
CA ASN A 118 13.93 -2.51 -26.30
C ASN A 118 14.91 -3.07 -27.34
N GLY A 119 14.41 -3.74 -28.38
CA GLY A 119 15.21 -4.27 -29.48
C GLY A 119 16.11 -5.43 -29.05
N TRP A 120 15.72 -6.14 -27.98
CA TRP A 120 16.43 -7.34 -27.56
C TRP A 120 16.23 -8.45 -28.59
N THR A 121 17.34 -9.07 -29.00
CA THR A 121 17.36 -10.15 -29.98
C THR A 121 18.02 -11.38 -29.35
N PRO A 122 17.27 -12.26 -28.67
CA PRO A 122 17.82 -13.47 -28.08
C PRO A 122 18.37 -14.41 -29.16
N SER A 123 19.33 -15.25 -28.77
CA SER A 123 19.79 -16.36 -29.61
C SER A 123 18.69 -17.40 -29.81
N SER A 124 18.80 -18.23 -30.84
CA SER A 124 17.78 -19.22 -31.17
C SER A 124 17.58 -20.30 -30.09
N ASP A 125 18.60 -20.54 -29.28
CA ASP A 125 18.66 -21.48 -28.16
C ASP A 125 18.29 -20.83 -26.82
N PHE A 126 17.90 -19.55 -26.80
CA PHE A 126 17.58 -18.85 -25.56
C PHE A 126 16.46 -19.53 -24.74
N MET A 127 15.45 -20.08 -25.42
CA MET A 127 14.35 -20.79 -24.76
C MET A 127 14.75 -22.17 -24.22
N ASP A 128 15.95 -22.67 -24.56
CA ASP A 128 16.49 -23.89 -23.99
C ASP A 128 17.20 -23.64 -22.65
N LEU A 129 17.48 -22.38 -22.31
CA LEU A 129 18.10 -21.98 -21.05
C LEU A 129 17.09 -21.99 -19.91
N VAL A 130 17.48 -22.59 -18.79
CA VAL A 130 16.63 -22.77 -17.61
C VAL A 130 16.87 -21.63 -16.61
N PRO A 131 15.87 -20.78 -16.29
CA PRO A 131 16.00 -19.76 -15.26
C PRO A 131 16.10 -20.40 -13.85
N TYR A 132 16.59 -19.62 -12.87
CA TYR A 132 16.62 -20.05 -11.48
C TYR A 132 15.21 -20.31 -10.96
N GLU A 133 15.03 -21.47 -10.34
CA GLU A 133 13.84 -21.78 -9.55
C GLU A 133 14.23 -21.90 -8.07
N PRO A 134 13.37 -21.42 -7.16
CA PRO A 134 13.58 -21.45 -5.70
C PRO A 134 13.37 -22.86 -5.12
N ARG A 135 14.06 -23.86 -5.67
CA ARG A 135 14.03 -25.27 -5.25
C ARG A 135 15.43 -25.82 -5.15
N CYS A 136 15.74 -26.51 -4.05
CA CYS A 136 17.08 -27.01 -3.77
C CYS A 136 17.66 -28.01 -4.77
N ASP A 137 16.80 -28.68 -5.55
CA ASP A 137 17.20 -29.63 -6.58
C ASP A 137 17.15 -29.03 -8.00
N ALA A 138 16.76 -27.76 -8.14
CA ALA A 138 16.71 -27.10 -9.43
C ALA A 138 18.12 -26.81 -9.95
N VAL A 139 18.35 -27.17 -11.21
CA VAL A 139 19.52 -26.75 -11.96
C VAL A 139 19.09 -25.61 -12.87
N PHE A 140 19.86 -24.53 -12.88
CA PHE A 140 19.63 -23.37 -13.73
C PHE A 140 20.87 -23.01 -14.53
N ASP A 141 20.66 -22.34 -15.66
CA ASP A 141 21.73 -21.88 -16.55
C ASP A 141 22.07 -20.43 -16.23
N THR A 142 23.27 -20.17 -15.71
CA THR A 142 23.74 -18.78 -15.50
C THR A 142 23.75 -17.97 -16.80
N ALA A 143 23.96 -18.64 -17.94
CA ALA A 143 23.89 -18.07 -19.28
C ALA A 143 22.51 -17.46 -19.61
N TYR A 144 21.43 -17.90 -18.95
CA TYR A 144 20.11 -17.26 -19.06
C TYR A 144 20.19 -15.78 -18.67
N TYR A 145 20.77 -15.50 -17.49
CA TYR A 145 20.89 -14.15 -16.96
C TYR A 145 21.89 -13.29 -17.73
N ASP A 146 22.86 -13.89 -18.42
CA ASP A 146 23.70 -13.18 -19.39
C ASP A 146 22.94 -12.82 -20.67
N ALA A 147 21.93 -13.62 -21.06
CA ALA A 147 21.21 -13.48 -22.32
C ALA A 147 19.93 -12.62 -22.23
N ILE A 148 19.32 -12.43 -21.06
CA ILE A 148 18.09 -11.64 -20.91
C ILE A 148 18.26 -10.16 -21.30
N GLY A 149 17.16 -9.57 -21.77
CA GLY A 149 17.07 -8.18 -22.19
C GLY A 149 17.24 -7.17 -21.04
N PRO A 150 17.36 -5.88 -21.35
CA PRO A 150 17.72 -4.85 -20.36
C PRO A 150 16.64 -4.63 -19.29
N ALA A 151 15.35 -4.71 -19.61
CA ALA A 151 14.29 -4.56 -18.62
C ALA A 151 14.23 -5.78 -17.70
N ALA A 152 14.31 -6.99 -18.27
CA ALA A 152 14.34 -8.22 -17.52
C ALA A 152 15.58 -8.30 -16.60
N ARG A 153 16.76 -7.92 -17.11
CA ARG A 153 18.00 -7.86 -16.33
C ARG A 153 17.89 -6.93 -15.12
N TRP A 154 17.43 -5.70 -15.36
CA TRP A 154 17.26 -4.73 -14.27
C TRP A 154 16.30 -5.26 -13.20
N MET A 155 15.18 -5.86 -13.62
CA MET A 155 14.20 -6.42 -12.69
C MET A 155 14.84 -7.50 -11.83
N SER A 156 15.58 -8.41 -12.45
CA SER A 156 16.23 -9.51 -11.76
C SER A 156 17.25 -9.02 -10.72
N GLU A 157 18.11 -8.08 -11.10
CA GLU A 157 19.19 -7.54 -10.27
C GLU A 157 18.74 -6.56 -9.16
N LYS A 158 17.51 -6.06 -9.22
CA LYS A 158 17.05 -4.98 -8.31
C LYS A 158 15.79 -5.34 -7.52
N ARG A 159 14.97 -6.24 -8.03
CA ARG A 159 13.65 -6.59 -7.48
C ARG A 159 13.32 -8.08 -7.63
N GLY A 160 14.23 -8.87 -8.18
CA GLY A 160 14.09 -10.30 -8.39
C GLY A 160 15.00 -11.08 -7.45
N ASN A 161 15.29 -12.32 -7.82
CA ASN A 161 15.96 -13.29 -6.95
C ASN A 161 17.49 -13.29 -7.12
N TRP A 162 18.09 -12.17 -7.52
CA TRP A 162 19.53 -12.07 -7.82
C TRP A 162 20.40 -12.52 -6.63
N GLU A 163 20.06 -12.07 -5.43
CA GLU A 163 20.79 -12.38 -4.19
C GLU A 163 20.90 -13.90 -3.98
N ALA A 164 19.84 -14.68 -4.28
CA ALA A 164 19.86 -16.15 -4.13
C ALA A 164 20.77 -16.91 -5.12
N ARG A 165 21.58 -16.23 -5.94
CA ARG A 165 22.43 -16.85 -6.96
C ARG A 165 23.63 -16.00 -7.39
N ASP A 166 24.03 -15.01 -6.59
CA ASP A 166 25.11 -14.09 -6.96
C ASP A 166 26.49 -14.51 -6.42
N GLY A 167 26.54 -15.60 -5.66
CA GLY A 167 27.76 -16.14 -5.07
C GLY A 167 28.21 -15.42 -3.81
N ILE A 168 27.31 -14.65 -3.18
CA ILE A 168 27.51 -13.96 -1.91
C ILE A 168 26.64 -14.64 -0.84
N ASP A 169 27.06 -14.53 0.42
CA ASP A 169 26.29 -14.90 1.60
C ASP A 169 25.54 -13.62 2.05
N SER A 170 24.31 -13.42 1.55
CA SER A 170 23.58 -12.15 1.71
C SER A 170 22.90 -12.02 3.08
N ASP A 171 22.63 -13.13 3.76
CA ASP A 171 22.06 -13.14 5.11
C ASP A 171 23.09 -13.36 6.24
N GLU A 172 24.38 -13.47 5.88
CA GLU A 172 25.54 -13.61 6.77
C GLU A 172 25.46 -14.83 7.70
N ASP A 173 24.81 -15.90 7.23
CA ASP A 173 24.60 -17.13 8.00
C ASP A 173 25.80 -18.11 7.95
N GLY A 174 26.75 -17.84 7.05
CA GLY A 174 27.98 -18.60 6.84
C GLY A 174 27.97 -19.50 5.60
N SER A 175 26.90 -19.48 4.82
CA SER A 175 26.74 -20.23 3.57
C SER A 175 26.37 -19.32 2.40
N ILE A 176 26.70 -19.74 1.18
CA ILE A 176 26.50 -18.93 -0.03
C ILE A 176 25.36 -19.55 -0.86
N ASP A 177 24.42 -18.72 -1.31
CA ASP A 177 23.32 -19.09 -2.22
C ASP A 177 22.48 -20.30 -1.73
N GLU A 178 22.16 -20.36 -0.44
CA GLU A 178 21.39 -21.48 0.10
C GLU A 178 19.94 -21.47 -0.39
N CYS A 179 19.48 -22.60 -0.93
CA CYS A 179 18.11 -22.75 -1.42
C CYS A 179 17.05 -22.86 -0.31
N VAL A 180 17.44 -23.13 0.94
CA VAL A 180 16.51 -23.47 2.03
C VAL A 180 15.82 -22.22 2.58
N ASP A 181 16.56 -21.12 2.68
CA ASP A 181 16.08 -19.77 3.01
C ASP A 181 16.09 -18.83 1.80
N ARG A 182 16.77 -19.21 0.71
CA ARG A 182 16.95 -18.42 -0.52
C ARG A 182 17.86 -17.22 -0.27
N ASP A 183 18.93 -17.43 0.51
CA ASP A 183 19.93 -16.41 0.84
C ASP A 183 19.26 -15.14 1.40
N GLY A 184 18.41 -15.34 2.42
CA GLY A 184 17.62 -14.28 3.03
C GLY A 184 16.37 -13.80 2.28
N ILE A 185 16.09 -14.28 1.05
CA ILE A 185 14.88 -13.85 0.31
C ILE A 185 13.62 -14.46 0.91
N GLU A 186 12.81 -13.59 1.52
CA GLU A 186 11.57 -14.02 2.16
C GLU A 186 10.40 -14.15 1.18
N SER A 187 9.49 -15.08 1.47
CA SER A 187 8.36 -15.36 0.58
C SER A 187 7.37 -14.21 0.44
N TRP A 188 7.29 -13.31 1.42
CA TRP A 188 6.38 -12.16 1.36
C TRP A 188 6.96 -10.98 0.56
N TRP A 189 8.24 -11.03 0.20
CA TRP A 189 8.84 -9.98 -0.61
C TRP A 189 8.29 -10.00 -2.04
N GLY A 190 7.99 -8.82 -2.58
CA GLY A 190 7.51 -8.61 -3.92
C GLY A 190 7.02 -7.18 -4.15
N LEU A 191 6.07 -7.04 -5.07
CA LEU A 191 5.56 -5.78 -5.60
C LEU A 191 4.14 -5.44 -5.13
N CYS A 192 3.73 -5.85 -3.93
CA CYS A 192 2.39 -5.55 -3.39
C CYS A 192 2.11 -4.03 -3.35
N HIS A 193 3.13 -3.23 -2.97
CA HIS A 193 3.08 -1.77 -2.89
C HIS A 193 2.94 -1.09 -4.25
N ALA A 194 3.27 -1.82 -5.32
CA ALA A 194 3.16 -1.38 -6.70
C ALA A 194 1.86 -1.85 -7.33
N TRP A 195 1.43 -3.06 -7.00
CA TRP A 195 0.15 -3.62 -7.41
C TRP A 195 -1.02 -2.82 -6.86
N ALA A 196 -1.07 -2.56 -5.56
CA ALA A 196 -2.19 -1.87 -4.95
C ALA A 196 -2.54 -0.54 -5.65
N PRO A 197 -1.60 0.41 -5.87
CA PRO A 197 -1.93 1.65 -6.55
C PRO A 197 -2.22 1.46 -8.05
N ALA A 198 -1.57 0.52 -8.73
CA ALA A 198 -1.87 0.20 -10.12
C ALA A 198 -3.33 -0.29 -10.26
N ALA A 199 -3.75 -1.18 -9.37
CA ALA A 199 -5.11 -1.71 -9.30
C ALA A 199 -6.13 -0.61 -9.01
N MET A 200 -5.84 0.26 -8.04
CA MET A 200 -6.70 1.39 -7.68
C MET A 200 -6.84 2.40 -8.82
N LEU A 201 -5.78 2.68 -9.60
CA LEU A 201 -5.74 3.81 -10.54
C LEU A 201 -5.92 3.46 -12.02
N GLU A 202 -5.50 2.26 -12.45
CA GLU A 202 -5.58 1.82 -13.85
C GLU A 202 -6.73 0.85 -14.11
N PRO A 203 -7.49 1.00 -15.21
CA PRO A 203 -8.49 0.01 -15.57
C PRO A 203 -7.85 -1.37 -15.72
N GLU A 204 -8.62 -2.42 -15.49
CA GLU A 204 -8.12 -3.78 -15.68
C GLU A 204 -7.90 -4.06 -17.17
N PRO A 205 -6.74 -4.61 -17.58
CA PRO A 205 -6.56 -5.15 -18.94
C PRO A 205 -7.60 -6.25 -19.22
N LEU A 206 -8.31 -6.19 -20.34
CA LEU A 206 -9.45 -7.08 -20.62
C LEU A 206 -9.13 -8.14 -21.68
N TYR A 207 -8.39 -7.76 -22.72
CA TYR A 207 -8.14 -8.61 -23.88
C TYR A 207 -6.63 -8.73 -24.17
N PRO A 208 -6.18 -9.85 -24.73
CA PRO A 208 -4.79 -9.99 -25.18
C PRO A 208 -4.49 -9.00 -26.32
N VAL A 209 -3.26 -8.49 -26.34
CA VAL A 209 -2.78 -7.53 -27.34
C VAL A 209 -1.56 -8.11 -28.04
N THR A 210 -1.63 -8.25 -29.36
CA THR A 210 -0.49 -8.68 -30.17
C THR A 210 0.24 -7.48 -30.76
N VAL A 211 1.55 -7.37 -30.51
CA VAL A 211 2.44 -6.37 -31.09
C VAL A 211 3.64 -7.08 -31.70
N SER A 212 3.91 -6.83 -32.99
CA SER A 212 5.03 -7.45 -33.71
C SER A 212 5.05 -8.99 -33.65
N GLY A 213 3.88 -9.63 -33.62
CA GLY A 213 3.74 -11.08 -33.52
C GLY A 213 3.84 -11.66 -32.10
N ILE A 214 4.09 -10.82 -31.10
CA ILE A 214 4.14 -11.21 -29.68
C ILE A 214 2.85 -10.83 -28.99
N THR A 215 2.22 -11.79 -28.31
CA THR A 215 0.96 -11.59 -27.59
C THR A 215 1.22 -11.33 -26.11
N PHE A 216 0.70 -10.19 -25.64
CA PHE A 216 0.62 -9.82 -24.23
C PHE A 216 -0.79 -10.17 -23.73
N HIS A 217 -0.89 -11.13 -22.82
CA HIS A 217 -2.13 -11.45 -22.13
C HIS A 217 -2.43 -10.42 -21.02
N PRO A 218 -3.69 -10.37 -20.51
CA PRO A 218 -4.06 -9.45 -19.44
C PRO A 218 -3.08 -9.41 -18.26
N SER A 219 -2.55 -10.56 -17.83
CA SER A 219 -1.59 -10.60 -16.73
C SER A 219 -0.19 -10.12 -17.09
N ASP A 220 0.24 -10.22 -18.35
CA ASP A 220 1.49 -9.56 -18.79
C ASP A 220 1.35 -8.05 -18.68
N ILE A 221 0.21 -7.50 -19.11
CA ILE A 221 -0.05 -6.06 -19.06
C ILE A 221 -0.16 -5.59 -17.61
N LYS A 222 -0.81 -6.38 -16.73
CA LYS A 222 -0.81 -6.12 -15.28
C LYS A 222 0.63 -6.12 -14.74
N ALA A 223 1.45 -7.12 -15.06
CA ALA A 223 2.85 -7.18 -14.63
C ALA A 223 3.61 -5.92 -15.02
N LEU A 224 3.51 -5.48 -16.27
CA LEU A 224 4.20 -4.29 -16.77
C LEU A 224 3.70 -2.98 -16.12
N LEU A 225 2.40 -2.89 -15.82
CA LEU A 225 1.87 -1.77 -15.02
C LEU A 225 2.48 -1.81 -13.62
N ILE A 226 2.47 -2.96 -12.94
CA ILE A 226 3.03 -3.15 -11.60
C ILE A 226 4.51 -2.78 -11.58
N THR A 227 5.31 -3.25 -12.54
CA THR A 227 6.74 -2.87 -12.69
C THR A 227 6.92 -1.35 -12.70
N LYS A 228 6.03 -0.61 -13.37
CA LYS A 228 6.13 0.84 -13.44
C LYS A 228 5.67 1.54 -12.16
N TYR A 229 4.72 0.94 -11.46
CA TYR A 229 4.18 1.44 -10.19
C TYR A 229 5.05 1.12 -8.98
N ASP A 230 6.19 0.40 -9.16
CA ASP A 230 7.19 0.11 -8.12
C ASP A 230 7.61 1.38 -7.35
N ARG A 231 7.47 2.54 -7.99
CA ARG A 231 7.41 3.82 -7.31
C ARG A 231 6.12 4.56 -7.58
N THR A 232 5.38 4.82 -6.51
CA THR A 232 4.17 5.64 -6.52
C THR A 232 4.31 6.76 -5.49
N HIS A 233 3.94 8.00 -5.86
CA HIS A 233 3.77 9.05 -4.86
C HIS A 233 2.50 8.79 -4.08
N SER A 234 2.62 8.57 -2.78
CA SER A 234 1.48 8.36 -1.88
C SER A 234 1.40 9.43 -0.78
N MET A 235 0.28 9.45 -0.08
CA MET A 235 0.14 10.05 1.24
C MET A 235 -0.27 8.98 2.21
N VAL A 236 0.26 9.06 3.43
CA VAL A 236 0.06 8.05 4.46
C VAL A 236 -0.38 8.70 5.76
N ILE A 237 -1.34 8.05 6.41
CA ILE A 237 -1.80 8.27 7.77
C ILE A 237 -1.41 7.03 8.58
N GLY A 238 -0.85 7.28 9.75
CA GLY A 238 -0.12 6.26 10.50
C GLY A 238 1.38 6.27 10.15
N GLY A 239 2.16 5.61 11.00
CA GLY A 239 3.57 5.32 10.81
C GLY A 239 3.81 3.86 10.41
N ARG A 240 5.03 3.37 10.62
CA ARG A 240 5.41 1.99 10.32
C ARG A 240 5.97 1.35 11.57
N CYS A 241 5.32 0.29 12.04
CA CYS A 241 5.87 -0.61 13.03
C CYS A 241 6.99 -1.45 12.39
N ARG A 242 8.14 -1.55 13.08
CA ARG A 242 9.29 -2.36 12.63
C ARG A 242 9.63 -3.49 13.61
N ALA A 243 8.78 -3.71 14.60
CA ALA A 243 9.00 -4.75 15.60
C ALA A 243 8.73 -6.14 14.99
N GLU A 244 9.60 -7.11 15.28
CA GLU A 244 9.37 -8.51 14.89
C GLU A 244 8.18 -9.12 15.64
N GLN A 245 8.02 -8.74 16.90
CA GLN A 245 6.89 -9.11 17.73
C GLN A 245 6.37 -7.87 18.45
N VAL A 246 5.05 -7.66 18.37
CA VAL A 246 4.39 -6.53 19.01
C VAL A 246 3.95 -6.93 20.41
N GLU A 247 4.68 -6.45 21.41
CA GLU A 247 4.33 -6.65 22.82
C GLU A 247 3.12 -5.79 23.22
N ARG A 248 2.26 -6.33 24.09
CA ARG A 248 1.04 -5.69 24.57
C ARG A 248 0.96 -5.74 26.10
N ASP A 249 0.28 -4.76 26.70
CA ASP A 249 -0.05 -4.79 28.12
C ASP A 249 -1.26 -5.70 28.42
N GLU A 250 -1.66 -5.75 29.69
CA GLU A 250 -2.80 -6.55 30.15
C GLU A 250 -4.15 -6.15 29.55
N ASN A 251 -4.25 -4.94 28.99
CA ASN A 251 -5.44 -4.43 28.32
C ASN A 251 -5.38 -4.63 26.80
N GLY A 252 -4.39 -5.39 26.30
CA GLY A 252 -4.17 -5.60 24.87
C GLY A 252 -3.60 -4.37 24.14
N ARG A 253 -3.21 -3.31 24.86
CA ARG A 253 -2.62 -2.12 24.26
C ARG A 253 -1.16 -2.39 23.91
N ILE A 254 -0.76 -2.08 22.68
CA ILE A 254 0.65 -2.19 22.23
C ILE A 254 1.56 -1.40 23.18
N LEU A 255 2.70 -1.93 23.59
CA LEU A 255 3.62 -1.22 24.49
C LEU A 255 4.45 -0.14 23.78
N ASP A 256 4.98 -0.44 22.59
CA ASP A 256 5.79 0.49 21.79
C ASP A 256 4.93 1.59 21.16
N PRO A 257 5.12 2.87 21.52
CA PRO A 257 4.39 3.98 20.90
C PRO A 257 4.59 4.12 19.38
N ASN A 258 5.70 3.63 18.83
CA ASN A 258 5.99 3.64 17.38
C ASN A 258 5.30 2.51 16.62
N CYS A 259 4.54 1.66 17.30
CA CYS A 259 3.69 0.64 16.71
C CYS A 259 2.20 0.91 17.03
N ARG A 260 1.90 2.05 17.67
CA ARG A 260 0.53 2.49 17.98
C ARG A 260 0.01 3.43 16.90
N ASP A 261 0.28 3.10 15.65
CA ASP A 261 0.50 4.12 14.64
C ASP A 261 -0.78 4.64 13.98
N THR A 262 -1.78 3.80 13.74
CA THR A 262 -3.09 4.23 13.23
C THR A 262 -4.09 4.45 14.37
N ASN A 263 -4.53 5.70 14.59
CA ASN A 263 -5.61 6.03 15.53
C ASN A 263 -6.99 5.55 15.03
N ALA A 264 -7.81 4.94 15.89
CA ALA A 264 -9.10 4.36 15.49
C ALA A 264 -10.11 5.42 14.99
N GLY A 265 -10.09 6.61 15.59
CA GLY A 265 -10.88 7.76 15.12
C GLY A 265 -10.42 8.24 13.75
N SER A 266 -9.11 8.30 13.51
CA SER A 266 -8.56 8.66 12.19
C SER A 266 -8.96 7.66 11.12
N PHE A 267 -8.79 6.37 11.43
CA PHE A 267 -9.22 5.27 10.59
C PHE A 267 -10.71 5.40 10.24
N HIS A 268 -11.57 5.58 11.24
CA HIS A 268 -13.01 5.70 11.04
C HIS A 268 -13.36 6.87 10.11
N VAL A 269 -12.81 8.06 10.37
CA VAL A 269 -13.03 9.26 9.54
C VAL A 269 -12.54 9.03 8.10
N VAL A 270 -11.36 8.43 7.92
CA VAL A 270 -10.80 8.16 6.59
C VAL A 270 -11.67 7.18 5.82
N ILE A 271 -11.97 5.98 6.36
CA ILE A 271 -12.72 4.96 5.60
C ILE A 271 -14.12 5.44 5.23
N THR A 272 -14.81 6.13 6.14
CA THR A 272 -16.20 6.55 5.95
C THR A 272 -16.34 7.70 4.96
N ASN A 273 -15.40 8.65 4.98
CA ASN A 273 -15.38 9.72 3.98
C ASN A 273 -14.93 9.18 2.62
N PHE A 274 -13.82 8.45 2.55
CA PHE A 274 -13.23 8.03 1.29
C PHE A 274 -14.12 7.04 0.54
N LEU A 275 -14.57 5.98 1.20
CA LEU A 275 -15.38 4.94 0.54
C LEU A 275 -16.88 5.30 0.57
N GLY A 276 -17.35 5.98 1.61
CA GLY A 276 -18.78 6.26 1.81
C GLY A 276 -19.24 7.54 1.10
N ARG A 277 -18.50 8.64 1.23
CA ARG A 277 -18.89 9.94 0.64
C ARG A 277 -18.27 10.15 -0.74
N PHE A 278 -16.97 9.88 -0.89
CA PHE A 278 -16.23 10.18 -2.12
C PHE A 278 -16.15 8.99 -3.09
N GLN A 279 -16.38 7.77 -2.59
CA GLN A 279 -16.21 6.51 -3.33
C GLN A 279 -14.81 6.34 -3.96
N VAL A 280 -13.78 6.87 -3.29
CA VAL A 280 -12.37 6.81 -3.68
C VAL A 280 -11.71 5.63 -2.95
N PRO A 281 -10.96 4.77 -3.65
CA PRO A 281 -10.26 3.68 -3.00
C PRO A 281 -9.10 4.19 -2.14
N ILE A 282 -8.80 3.46 -1.08
CA ILE A 282 -7.63 3.65 -0.23
C ILE A 282 -6.83 2.34 -0.19
N GLY A 283 -5.54 2.42 0.12
CA GLY A 283 -4.72 1.26 0.47
C GLY A 283 -4.57 1.16 1.98
N GLU A 284 -4.42 -0.06 2.48
CA GLU A 284 -4.07 -0.35 3.87
C GLU A 284 -2.87 -1.28 3.92
N ASP A 285 -2.00 -1.10 4.90
CA ASP A 285 -1.11 -2.16 5.37
C ASP A 285 -1.84 -2.96 6.44
N ARG A 286 -2.13 -4.21 6.11
CA ARG A 286 -2.97 -5.07 6.95
C ARG A 286 -2.21 -5.82 8.02
N THR A 287 -0.88 -5.87 7.93
CA THR A 287 -0.03 -6.43 8.97
C THR A 287 0.35 -5.33 9.95
N TYR A 288 0.54 -5.71 11.22
CA TYR A 288 0.97 -4.82 12.30
C TYR A 288 2.36 -5.22 12.82
N ASP A 289 3.10 -6.00 12.03
CA ASP A 289 4.42 -6.55 12.33
C ASP A 289 5.44 -6.12 11.27
N ARG A 290 6.61 -6.76 11.22
CA ARG A 290 7.66 -6.37 10.25
C ARG A 290 7.27 -6.58 8.78
N GLN A 291 6.33 -7.49 8.50
CA GLN A 291 5.85 -7.70 7.13
C GLN A 291 4.99 -6.50 6.75
N VAL A 292 5.03 -6.14 5.48
CA VAL A 292 4.20 -5.07 4.92
C VAL A 292 3.35 -5.72 3.84
N TRP A 293 2.03 -5.69 3.99
CA TRP A 293 1.09 -6.23 3.01
C TRP A 293 0.10 -5.15 2.59
N ASN A 294 0.42 -4.47 1.49
CA ASN A 294 -0.42 -3.43 0.93
C ASN A 294 -1.60 -4.02 0.16
N GLN A 295 -2.82 -3.75 0.62
CA GLN A 295 -4.05 -4.22 -0.01
C GLN A 295 -4.94 -3.04 -0.44
N PRO A 296 -5.58 -3.10 -1.62
CA PRO A 296 -6.63 -2.15 -1.98
C PRO A 296 -7.90 -2.40 -1.16
N VAL A 297 -8.36 -1.39 -0.42
CA VAL A 297 -9.65 -1.46 0.27
C VAL A 297 -10.78 -1.27 -0.73
N HIS A 298 -11.72 -2.22 -0.71
CA HIS A 298 -12.88 -2.26 -1.59
C HIS A 298 -14.11 -1.57 -0.99
N SER A 299 -14.47 -1.91 0.24
CA SER A 299 -15.71 -1.43 0.88
C SER A 299 -15.64 -1.52 2.39
N TYR A 300 -16.56 -0.84 3.08
CA TYR A 300 -16.80 -1.03 4.51
C TYR A 300 -18.30 -1.08 4.84
N GLU A 301 -18.61 -1.70 5.98
CA GLU A 301 -19.93 -1.73 6.61
C GLU A 301 -19.79 -1.56 8.12
N ILE A 302 -20.39 -0.51 8.67
CA ILE A 302 -20.56 -0.29 10.10
C ILE A 302 -21.72 -1.16 10.56
N GLU A 303 -21.39 -2.27 11.21
CA GLU A 303 -22.36 -3.25 11.70
C GLU A 303 -22.99 -2.83 13.03
N TYR A 304 -22.22 -2.10 13.84
CA TYR A 304 -22.64 -1.58 15.13
C TYR A 304 -22.04 -0.19 15.34
N LEU A 305 -22.87 0.75 15.77
CA LEU A 305 -22.48 2.10 16.18
C LEU A 305 -23.51 2.60 17.17
N GLU A 306 -23.16 2.61 18.45
CA GLU A 306 -24.03 3.09 19.53
C GLU A 306 -23.22 3.96 20.48
N GLU A 307 -23.85 5.02 20.97
CA GLU A 307 -23.25 5.87 22.01
C GLU A 307 -23.24 5.12 23.35
N VAL A 308 -22.12 5.20 24.06
CA VAL A 308 -21.92 4.56 25.36
C VAL A 308 -21.52 5.59 26.39
N ASP A 309 -21.85 5.35 27.65
CA ASP A 309 -21.38 6.21 28.74
C ASP A 309 -19.88 5.98 29.03
N GLU A 310 -19.27 6.91 29.78
CA GLU A 310 -17.85 6.86 30.12
C GLU A 310 -17.44 5.54 30.80
N LYS A 311 -18.29 5.01 31.68
CA LYS A 311 -18.00 3.77 32.41
C LYS A 311 -18.02 2.57 31.47
N GLN A 312 -18.96 2.55 30.54
CA GLN A 312 -19.02 1.54 29.49
C GLN A 312 -17.79 1.61 28.59
N ALA A 313 -17.40 2.81 28.14
CA ALA A 313 -16.19 3.01 27.33
C ALA A 313 -14.92 2.50 28.04
N ILE A 314 -14.73 2.85 29.32
CA ILE A 314 -13.63 2.32 30.15
C ILE A 314 -13.70 0.79 30.25
N SER A 315 -14.89 0.22 30.47
CA SER A 315 -15.04 -1.24 30.62
C SER A 315 -14.76 -2.02 29.34
N LEU A 316 -14.87 -1.37 28.16
CA LEU A 316 -14.52 -1.98 26.88
C LEU A 316 -13.00 -2.01 26.66
N LEU A 317 -12.26 -1.09 27.27
CA LEU A 317 -10.84 -0.87 26.99
C LEU A 317 -9.90 -1.33 28.12
N ILE A 318 -10.41 -1.55 29.33
CA ILE A 318 -9.61 -1.83 30.52
C ILE A 318 -10.13 -3.07 31.23
N VAL A 319 -9.25 -4.04 31.50
CA VAL A 319 -9.60 -5.33 32.10
C VAL A 319 -10.10 -5.16 33.54
N ASP A 320 -9.46 -4.29 34.33
CA ASP A 320 -9.94 -3.91 35.67
C ASP A 320 -10.38 -2.43 35.71
N PRO A 321 -11.61 -2.12 35.23
CA PRO A 321 -12.10 -0.75 35.14
C PRO A 321 -12.29 -0.11 36.53
N SER A 322 -12.32 -0.91 37.61
CA SER A 322 -12.45 -0.37 38.98
C SER A 322 -11.23 0.43 39.43
N THR A 323 -10.09 0.24 38.74
CA THR A 323 -8.83 0.95 39.00
C THR A 323 -8.77 2.33 38.35
N VAL A 324 -9.72 2.64 37.45
CA VAL A 324 -9.69 3.84 36.60
C VAL A 324 -10.99 4.65 36.82
N PRO A 325 -10.94 5.75 37.58
CA PRO A 325 -12.14 6.50 37.95
C PRO A 325 -12.70 7.39 36.83
N GLU A 326 -11.87 7.74 35.84
CA GLU A 326 -12.16 8.65 34.73
C GLU A 326 -11.46 8.14 33.47
N TYR A 327 -12.01 8.45 32.28
CA TYR A 327 -11.47 7.97 31.00
C TYR A 327 -10.03 8.47 30.80
N PRO A 328 -9.03 7.57 30.65
CA PRO A 328 -7.63 7.96 30.78
C PRO A 328 -6.98 8.43 29.48
N PHE A 329 -7.57 8.11 28.32
CA PHE A 329 -6.90 8.22 27.03
C PHE A 329 -7.00 9.64 26.44
N ASN A 330 -8.18 10.25 26.44
CA ASN A 330 -8.36 11.57 25.87
C ASN A 330 -9.22 12.47 26.76
N LYS A 331 -8.59 13.49 27.36
CA LYS A 331 -9.25 14.43 28.28
C LYS A 331 -10.19 15.41 27.58
N GLU A 332 -10.10 15.53 26.26
CA GLU A 332 -10.99 16.37 25.46
C GLU A 332 -12.27 15.61 25.04
N ALA A 333 -12.25 14.27 25.14
CA ALA A 333 -13.42 13.44 24.91
C ALA A 333 -14.46 13.67 26.00
N VAL A 334 -15.68 13.98 25.59
CA VAL A 334 -16.82 14.18 26.49
C VAL A 334 -17.98 13.24 26.20
N ARG A 335 -17.89 12.51 25.08
CA ARG A 335 -18.85 11.49 24.62
C ARG A 335 -18.07 10.34 23.96
N TRP A 336 -18.63 9.13 23.96
CA TRP A 336 -17.99 7.93 23.42
C TRP A 336 -18.98 7.09 22.62
N ALA A 337 -18.51 6.39 21.59
CA ALA A 337 -19.33 5.45 20.84
C ALA A 337 -18.57 4.14 20.58
N GLU A 338 -19.22 3.00 20.81
CA GLU A 338 -18.69 1.70 20.46
C GLU A 338 -19.00 1.39 18.99
N VAL A 339 -18.00 0.91 18.25
CA VAL A 339 -18.10 0.66 16.82
C VAL A 339 -17.58 -0.71 16.45
N VAL A 340 -18.38 -1.45 15.69
CA VAL A 340 -17.94 -2.64 14.95
C VAL A 340 -18.05 -2.36 13.46
N VAL A 341 -16.96 -2.53 12.73
CA VAL A 341 -16.91 -2.32 11.29
C VAL A 341 -16.27 -3.51 10.59
N SER A 342 -16.88 -3.94 9.49
CA SER A 342 -16.28 -4.85 8.52
C SER A 342 -15.68 -4.06 7.37
N VAL A 343 -14.43 -4.34 7.02
CA VAL A 343 -13.72 -3.75 5.89
C VAL A 343 -13.33 -4.87 4.93
N GLN A 344 -13.74 -4.73 3.67
CA GLN A 344 -13.35 -5.65 2.62
C GLN A 344 -12.19 -5.08 1.81
N TYR A 345 -11.17 -5.91 1.57
CA TYR A 345 -10.04 -5.60 0.71
C TYR A 345 -9.87 -6.68 -0.36
N VAL A 346 -9.19 -6.30 -1.43
CA VAL A 346 -8.84 -7.18 -2.55
C VAL A 346 -7.55 -7.92 -2.23
N THR A 347 -7.49 -9.23 -2.47
CA THR A 347 -6.30 -10.07 -2.26
C THR A 347 -5.56 -10.37 -3.55
N GLU A 348 -4.39 -10.96 -3.40
CA GLU A 348 -3.58 -11.48 -4.49
C GLU A 348 -4.32 -12.58 -5.28
N SER A 349 -3.89 -12.76 -6.52
CA SER A 349 -4.29 -13.84 -7.41
C SER A 349 -3.08 -14.43 -8.12
N THR A 350 -3.22 -15.65 -8.67
CA THR A 350 -2.25 -16.12 -9.67
C THR A 350 -2.42 -15.33 -10.97
N PRO A 351 -1.35 -15.16 -11.79
CA PRO A 351 -1.48 -14.68 -13.15
C PRO A 351 -2.45 -15.56 -13.98
N SER A 352 -3.11 -14.95 -14.95
CA SER A 352 -4.19 -15.52 -15.74
C SER A 352 -4.29 -14.92 -17.15
N TYR A 353 -4.80 -15.72 -18.08
CA TYR A 353 -5.13 -15.32 -19.45
C TYR A 353 -6.35 -14.39 -19.55
N ILE A 354 -7.17 -14.28 -18.50
CA ILE A 354 -8.43 -13.53 -18.49
C ILE A 354 -8.44 -12.47 -17.37
N PRO A 355 -9.21 -11.37 -17.52
CA PRO A 355 -9.48 -10.44 -16.44
C PRO A 355 -10.23 -11.14 -15.29
N LEU A 356 -10.05 -10.62 -14.08
CA LEU A 356 -10.52 -11.22 -12.83
C LEU A 356 -11.62 -10.40 -12.15
N ASN A 357 -11.93 -9.18 -12.61
CA ASN A 357 -13.01 -8.38 -11.99
C ASN A 357 -14.42 -9.00 -12.13
N ASP A 358 -14.65 -9.87 -13.12
CA ASP A 358 -15.89 -10.65 -13.22
C ASP A 358 -16.01 -11.72 -12.11
N GLN A 359 -14.92 -12.00 -11.42
CA GLN A 359 -14.83 -12.93 -10.29
C GLN A 359 -14.30 -12.24 -9.03
N HIS A 360 -14.44 -10.91 -8.95
CA HIS A 360 -13.84 -10.05 -7.92
C HIS A 360 -14.16 -10.53 -6.51
N GLU A 361 -15.37 -11.03 -6.27
CA GLU A 361 -15.85 -11.51 -4.97
C GLU A 361 -15.04 -12.70 -4.44
N LYS A 362 -14.39 -13.49 -5.30
CA LYS A 362 -13.50 -14.59 -4.87
C LYS A 362 -12.22 -14.09 -4.21
N TYR A 363 -11.81 -12.89 -4.58
CA TYR A 363 -10.60 -12.21 -4.14
C TYR A 363 -10.89 -11.15 -3.09
N LEU A 364 -12.09 -11.14 -2.52
CA LEU A 364 -12.39 -10.30 -1.36
C LEU A 364 -12.18 -11.08 -0.07
N ARG A 365 -11.57 -10.42 0.90
CA ARG A 365 -11.53 -10.87 2.29
C ARG A 365 -12.01 -9.73 3.17
N THR A 366 -12.41 -10.09 4.39
CA THR A 366 -12.96 -9.15 5.35
C THR A 366 -12.09 -9.15 6.59
N ASP A 367 -11.63 -7.96 6.95
CA ASP A 367 -11.14 -7.68 8.29
C ASP A 367 -12.25 -7.00 9.07
N ARG A 368 -12.34 -7.31 10.36
CA ARG A 368 -13.40 -6.79 11.22
C ARG A 368 -12.78 -6.14 12.43
N TYR A 369 -13.06 -4.87 12.65
CA TYR A 369 -12.43 -4.08 13.70
C TYR A 369 -13.45 -3.61 14.74
N HIS A 370 -12.97 -3.50 15.98
CA HIS A 370 -13.75 -3.09 17.15
C HIS A 370 -13.02 -1.98 17.90
N TYR A 371 -13.69 -0.87 18.12
CA TYR A 371 -13.07 0.30 18.76
C TYR A 371 -14.09 1.20 19.44
N VAL A 372 -13.59 2.04 20.32
CA VAL A 372 -14.32 3.17 20.91
C VAL A 372 -13.91 4.45 20.18
N LEU A 373 -14.88 5.20 19.68
CA LEU A 373 -14.67 6.56 19.20
C LEU A 373 -14.73 7.55 20.37
N GLU A 374 -13.82 8.52 20.34
CA GLU A 374 -13.79 9.65 21.26
C GLU A 374 -14.41 10.85 20.57
N LEU A 375 -15.43 11.43 21.18
CA LEU A 375 -16.24 12.47 20.57
C LEU A 375 -16.23 13.76 21.39
N ASP A 376 -16.31 14.89 20.69
CA ASP A 376 -16.61 16.19 21.29
C ASP A 376 -18.11 16.31 21.67
N ALA A 377 -18.49 17.45 22.25
CA ALA A 377 -19.88 17.69 22.68
C ALA A 377 -20.89 17.65 21.53
N ASP A 378 -20.47 18.01 20.31
CA ASP A 378 -21.28 18.04 19.10
C ASP A 378 -21.34 16.67 18.39
N GLY A 379 -20.60 15.67 18.90
CA GLY A 379 -20.54 14.32 18.33
C GLY A 379 -19.52 14.17 17.20
N LYS A 380 -18.60 15.12 17.05
CA LYS A 380 -17.48 14.99 16.11
C LYS A 380 -16.42 14.07 16.69
N VAL A 381 -15.92 13.18 15.85
CA VAL A 381 -14.76 12.34 16.16
C VAL A 381 -13.55 13.24 16.36
N ILE A 382 -12.87 13.06 17.48
CA ILE A 382 -11.62 13.74 17.85
C ILE A 382 -10.51 12.75 18.24
N GLY A 383 -10.80 11.45 18.17
CA GLY A 383 -9.88 10.38 18.53
C GLY A 383 -10.60 9.03 18.58
N GLY A 384 -9.92 8.04 19.14
CA GLY A 384 -10.46 6.70 19.29
C GLY A 384 -9.41 5.68 19.72
N GLU A 385 -9.89 4.63 20.36
CA GLU A 385 -9.08 3.56 20.93
C GLU A 385 -9.54 2.20 20.42
N TRP A 386 -8.58 1.40 19.96
CA TRP A 386 -8.83 0.03 19.54
C TRP A 386 -9.12 -0.83 20.76
N ILE A 387 -10.16 -1.65 20.66
CA ILE A 387 -10.42 -2.70 21.64
C ILE A 387 -9.52 -3.89 21.30
N ASP A 388 -9.03 -4.58 22.32
CA ASP A 388 -8.18 -5.75 22.13
C ASP A 388 -8.88 -6.79 21.23
N ALA A 389 -8.20 -7.18 20.15
CA ALA A 389 -8.74 -8.10 19.16
C ALA A 389 -8.95 -9.52 19.73
N ASP A 390 -8.19 -9.86 20.78
CA ASP A 390 -8.28 -11.13 21.49
C ASP A 390 -9.29 -11.09 22.65
N ALA A 391 -9.87 -9.92 22.96
CA ALA A 391 -10.88 -9.80 24.00
C ALA A 391 -12.13 -10.61 23.64
N THR A 392 -12.75 -11.21 24.66
CA THR A 392 -14.02 -11.91 24.47
C THR A 392 -15.11 -10.89 24.15
N SER A 393 -15.67 -10.98 22.95
CA SER A 393 -16.74 -10.10 22.48
C SER A 393 -18.01 -10.87 22.11
N SER A 394 -19.18 -10.28 22.38
CA SER A 394 -20.47 -10.81 21.90
C SER A 394 -20.61 -10.75 20.39
N PHE A 395 -19.77 -9.96 19.72
CA PHE A 395 -19.78 -9.80 18.27
C PHE A 395 -18.91 -10.84 17.55
N GLY A 396 -18.09 -11.62 18.24
CA GLY A 396 -17.19 -12.63 17.66
C GLY A 396 -15.72 -12.20 17.67
N HIS A 397 -14.96 -12.63 16.67
CA HIS A 397 -13.53 -12.33 16.53
C HIS A 397 -13.27 -11.06 15.72
N PHE A 398 -12.15 -10.40 16.02
CA PHE A 398 -11.70 -9.18 15.36
C PHE A 398 -10.26 -9.30 14.87
N SER A 399 -9.93 -8.46 13.89
CA SER A 399 -8.57 -8.24 13.41
C SER A 399 -7.87 -7.21 14.30
N HIS A 400 -6.55 -7.33 14.45
CA HIS A 400 -5.73 -6.23 14.97
C HIS A 400 -5.76 -5.05 14.00
N GLN A 401 -5.54 -3.84 14.53
CA GLN A 401 -5.59 -2.63 13.71
C GLN A 401 -4.59 -2.63 12.54
N PRO A 402 -4.91 -1.96 11.42
CA PRO A 402 -3.93 -1.75 10.35
C PRO A 402 -2.78 -0.86 10.84
N ASP A 403 -1.57 -1.06 10.31
CA ASP A 403 -0.40 -0.26 10.69
C ASP A 403 -0.50 1.16 10.11
N PHE A 404 -0.90 1.27 8.83
CA PHE A 404 -1.17 2.56 8.18
C PHE A 404 -2.22 2.47 7.06
N LEU A 405 -2.84 3.62 6.77
CA LEU A 405 -3.68 3.85 5.60
C LEU A 405 -2.97 4.77 4.62
N TRP A 406 -3.18 4.57 3.32
CA TRP A 406 -2.54 5.40 2.32
C TRP A 406 -3.38 5.61 1.05
N ILE A 407 -3.11 6.70 0.34
CA ILE A 407 -3.70 6.98 -0.97
C ILE A 407 -2.63 7.35 -2.01
N PRO A 408 -2.73 6.85 -3.25
CA PRO A 408 -1.83 7.28 -4.31
C PRO A 408 -2.22 8.69 -4.80
N LYS A 409 -1.23 9.56 -5.00
CA LYS A 409 -1.41 10.94 -5.47
C LYS A 409 -1.67 11.05 -6.98
N GLY A 410 -1.61 9.94 -7.70
CA GLY A 410 -1.81 9.95 -9.14
C GLY A 410 -1.21 8.72 -9.80
N ARG A 411 -1.48 8.58 -11.10
CA ARG A 411 -0.92 7.52 -11.93
C ARG A 411 0.59 7.64 -12.03
N ALA A 412 1.25 6.52 -12.36
CA ALA A 412 2.65 6.53 -12.69
C ALA A 412 2.94 7.55 -13.82
N SER A 413 4.14 8.12 -13.82
CA SER A 413 4.56 9.06 -14.86
C SER A 413 5.99 8.81 -15.28
N GLU A 414 6.35 9.21 -16.51
CA GLU A 414 7.73 9.06 -16.98
C GLU A 414 8.71 9.98 -16.27
N ASN A 415 8.22 11.08 -15.72
CA ASN A 415 9.01 12.11 -15.06
C ASN A 415 8.93 12.00 -13.54
N LEU A 416 8.85 10.77 -13.00
CA LEU A 416 9.05 10.55 -11.56
C LEU A 416 10.51 10.89 -11.24
N THR A 417 10.77 12.17 -11.00
CA THR A 417 12.05 12.65 -10.53
C THR A 417 12.10 12.53 -9.02
N THR A 418 13.26 12.22 -8.48
CA THR A 418 13.54 12.45 -7.06
C THR A 418 13.24 13.92 -6.72
N PRO A 419 13.09 14.29 -5.43
CA PRO A 419 12.97 15.69 -5.01
C PRO A 419 14.17 16.55 -5.46
N HIS A 420 15.25 15.91 -5.92
CA HIS A 420 16.45 16.53 -6.48
C HIS A 420 16.51 16.53 -8.02
N GLY A 421 15.44 16.13 -8.72
CA GLY A 421 15.34 16.24 -10.18
C GLY A 421 16.02 15.13 -10.98
N THR A 422 16.49 14.05 -10.34
CA THR A 422 17.10 12.90 -11.04
C THR A 422 16.09 11.80 -11.32
N VAL A 423 16.29 11.03 -12.40
CA VAL A 423 15.55 9.79 -12.64
C VAL A 423 15.75 8.88 -11.45
N ASP A 424 14.68 8.29 -10.95
CA ASP A 424 14.77 7.48 -9.76
C ASP A 424 15.47 6.14 -10.03
N PRO A 425 16.59 5.84 -9.34
CA PRO A 425 17.34 4.61 -9.59
C PRO A 425 16.58 3.35 -9.15
N ARG A 426 15.48 3.50 -8.41
CA ARG A 426 14.63 2.42 -7.91
C ARG A 426 13.50 2.02 -8.87
N VAL A 427 13.38 2.66 -10.03
CA VAL A 427 12.36 2.32 -11.05
C VAL A 427 13.06 1.73 -12.26
N ASN A 428 12.50 0.66 -12.84
CA ASN A 428 13.05 0.06 -14.05
C ASN A 428 13.10 1.08 -15.19
N PRO A 429 14.30 1.55 -15.60
CA PRO A 429 14.43 2.63 -16.58
C PRO A 429 14.15 2.14 -18.00
N HIS A 430 14.07 0.83 -18.20
CA HIS A 430 13.84 0.17 -19.48
C HIS A 430 12.36 -0.11 -19.72
N VAL A 431 11.47 0.17 -18.76
CA VAL A 431 10.01 0.08 -18.93
C VAL A 431 9.41 1.49 -19.00
N ASN A 432 8.98 1.85 -20.20
CA ASN A 432 8.32 3.12 -20.51
C ASN A 432 6.81 2.99 -20.25
N TYR A 433 6.30 3.81 -19.31
CA TYR A 433 4.87 3.90 -18.96
C TYR A 433 3.98 4.21 -20.15
N MET A 434 4.37 5.09 -21.07
CA MET A 434 3.53 5.43 -22.22
C MET A 434 3.31 4.22 -23.13
N ARG A 435 4.34 3.40 -23.35
CA ARG A 435 4.21 2.13 -24.09
C ARG A 435 3.34 1.11 -23.36
N VAL A 436 3.48 0.99 -22.03
CA VAL A 436 2.61 0.11 -21.23
C VAL A 436 1.16 0.60 -21.27
N LYS A 437 0.94 1.92 -21.25
CA LYS A 437 -0.37 2.52 -21.37
C LYS A 437 -1.00 2.28 -22.74
N GLU A 438 -0.21 2.33 -23.83
CA GLU A 438 -0.69 1.96 -25.16
C GLU A 438 -1.12 0.49 -25.24
N LEU A 439 -0.40 -0.42 -24.57
CA LEU A 439 -0.83 -1.82 -24.44
C LEU A 439 -2.15 -1.93 -23.67
N LEU A 440 -2.24 -1.23 -22.52
CA LEU A 440 -3.46 -1.19 -21.72
C LEU A 440 -4.64 -0.67 -22.54
N GLU A 441 -4.51 0.47 -23.20
CA GLU A 441 -5.59 1.08 -24.01
C GLU A 441 -6.07 0.14 -25.11
N LYS A 442 -5.16 -0.59 -25.78
CA LYS A 442 -5.53 -1.63 -26.76
C LYS A 442 -6.24 -2.81 -26.09
N SER A 443 -5.80 -3.20 -24.89
CA SER A 443 -6.39 -4.31 -24.13
C SER A 443 -7.82 -4.03 -23.65
N LEU A 444 -8.23 -2.76 -23.60
CA LEU A 444 -9.62 -2.38 -23.25
C LEU A 444 -10.60 -2.52 -24.42
N ILE A 445 -10.10 -2.77 -25.64
CA ILE A 445 -10.91 -2.87 -26.85
C ILE A 445 -11.00 -4.35 -27.23
N PRO A 446 -12.21 -4.91 -27.45
CA PRO A 446 -12.36 -6.28 -27.94
C PRO A 446 -11.58 -6.49 -29.25
N PRO A 447 -10.92 -7.64 -29.43
CA PRO A 447 -10.24 -7.95 -30.69
C PRO A 447 -11.26 -7.94 -31.84
N GLN A 448 -10.87 -7.34 -32.97
CA GLN A 448 -11.71 -7.22 -34.18
C GLN A 448 -11.77 -8.52 -34.99
#